data_AF-A0A535PS79-F1
#
_entry.id   AF-A0A535PS79-F1
#
_cell.length_a   1.000
_cell.length_b   1.000
_cell.length_c   1.000
_cell.angle_alpha   90.00
_cell.angle_beta   90.00
_cell.angle_gamma   90.00
#
_symmetry.space_group_name_H-M   'P 1'
#
loop_
_entity.id
_entity.type
_entity.pdbx_description
1 polymer ?
#
loop_
_entity_poly.entity_id
_entity_poly.type
_entity_poly.pdbx_seq_one_letter_code
_entity_poly.pdbx_strand_id
1 'polypeptide(L)'
;MPRHRLLALAGPLLLGVLTIGSLPAVAAGNSPPGTQSDSAYAMSGLTHGVSNVFATTQTSCYRPEVPYTANAGPNDGYSGESACPSQGANTGEDTGASAPFPTQVGSNPGFAVGPAVLAKNHSESDIRVDPTNPNHLIGSVKWFASAEGYNHLLGFYESWDGGTTWPVQGHIPGYEGWTDNTDPVGAFDGFGNYYELILPYQFFYLSSGSHSYQINQNKEPNPAVPAEVISVSVHPRGSSTAKEWLTTHNGGPDYVAPYPAKGREPDKQWIAIDTNPNSPHYNTIYAMWALFDGLNSKPYVATAHANKNGTHTDWSTPQVLPTVNNTASDTYLLPHVTPDGTVWTSVTNFPSQHGKCCISVSTVKSTDGGLNWTGLPTAISNITVPSFVGGYANTTFTDGIDNTFATGTTRVNGAYPLYIAYNQQTNGISNVFLTASYDGGTTWTPSILVNDNVNPVDEFQPNLAVSANGTVSVNFYDRRLACPAAGTAEASAAGLALDQTNVNFAGMLPPYGATNYCINTSIQFFTPKLAPKGSNIRLSLNTWDPQLNAPLRFCVCSPNATFIGDYFGNTTSGSIDYTTSISTYDDGHNPGHFQQQVVAKLTIPTS
;
A
#
# COMPACT_ATOMS: atom_id res chain seq x y z
N MET A 1 7.45 -51.17 -38.93
CA MET A 1 8.07 -50.95 -40.26
C MET A 1 7.68 -49.56 -40.73
N PRO A 2 8.55 -48.71 -41.31
CA PRO A 2 10.02 -48.77 -41.35
C PRO A 2 10.70 -47.60 -40.58
N ARG A 3 11.91 -47.89 -40.09
CA ARG A 3 12.93 -46.97 -39.54
C ARG A 3 13.69 -46.29 -40.69
N HIS A 4 13.96 -44.98 -40.70
CA HIS A 4 15.07 -44.35 -41.44
C HIS A 4 15.66 -43.22 -40.56
N ARG A 5 16.84 -43.40 -39.96
CA ARG A 5 18.22 -43.11 -40.45
C ARG A 5 18.65 -41.65 -40.26
N LEU A 6 19.54 -41.46 -39.28
CA LEU A 6 20.42 -40.31 -39.08
C LEU A 6 21.30 -40.07 -40.33
N LEU A 7 21.43 -38.80 -40.71
CA LEU A 7 22.49 -38.29 -41.58
C LEU A 7 23.06 -37.05 -40.90
N ALA A 8 24.28 -37.21 -40.39
CA ALA A 8 25.13 -36.12 -39.93
C ALA A 8 25.68 -35.37 -41.15
N LEU A 9 25.56 -34.04 -41.16
CA LEU A 9 26.37 -33.17 -42.00
C LEU A 9 27.18 -32.25 -41.10
N ALA A 10 28.49 -32.49 -41.10
CA ALA A 10 29.50 -31.58 -40.58
C ALA A 10 29.78 -30.50 -41.64
N GLY A 11 29.71 -29.23 -41.23
CA GLY A 11 30.15 -28.07 -42.01
C GLY A 11 31.13 -27.24 -41.17
N PRO A 12 32.23 -26.71 -41.77
CA PRO A 12 33.39 -26.24 -41.02
C PRO A 12 33.17 -24.86 -40.38
N LEU A 13 33.55 -24.75 -39.11
CA LEU A 13 33.67 -23.49 -38.37
C LEU A 13 34.87 -22.70 -38.92
N LEU A 14 34.63 -21.55 -39.57
CA LEU A 14 35.65 -20.53 -39.76
C LEU A 14 35.71 -19.66 -38.48
N LEU A 15 36.83 -19.74 -37.77
CA LEU A 15 37.18 -18.77 -36.73
C LEU A 15 37.55 -17.42 -37.38
N GLY A 16 36.64 -16.45 -37.30
CA GLY A 16 36.97 -15.04 -37.49
C GLY A 16 37.34 -14.43 -36.14
N VAL A 17 38.63 -14.10 -35.97
CA VAL A 17 39.12 -13.31 -34.82
C VAL A 17 38.67 -11.86 -35.03
N LEU A 18 37.59 -11.47 -34.36
CA LEU A 18 37.22 -10.06 -34.21
C LEU A 18 37.94 -9.51 -32.97
N THR A 19 38.92 -8.65 -33.24
CA THR A 19 39.55 -7.77 -32.25
C THR A 19 38.47 -6.92 -31.57
N ILE A 20 38.30 -7.13 -30.26
CA ILE A 20 37.41 -6.33 -29.42
C ILE A 20 38.01 -4.92 -29.36
N GLY A 21 37.39 -3.98 -30.07
CA GLY A 21 37.62 -2.56 -29.84
C GLY A 21 37.15 -2.21 -28.43
N SER A 22 38.02 -1.59 -27.65
CA SER A 22 37.71 -0.99 -26.36
C SER A 22 36.54 0.00 -26.53
N LEU A 23 35.36 -0.38 -26.04
CA LEU A 23 34.24 0.52 -25.86
C LEU A 23 34.63 1.60 -24.83
N PRO A 24 34.26 2.87 -25.04
CA PRO A 24 34.55 3.93 -24.09
C PRO A 24 33.82 3.66 -22.77
N ALA A 25 34.49 3.95 -21.66
CA ALA A 25 34.00 3.74 -20.30
C ALA A 25 32.60 4.35 -20.12
N VAL A 26 31.64 3.49 -19.81
CA VAL A 26 30.33 3.89 -19.30
C VAL A 26 30.58 4.64 -17.99
N ALA A 27 29.96 5.82 -17.86
CA ALA A 27 30.04 6.69 -16.69
C ALA A 27 29.82 5.89 -15.40
N ALA A 28 30.57 6.24 -14.35
CA ALA A 28 30.55 5.61 -13.02
C ALA A 28 29.16 5.08 -12.65
N GLY A 29 29.01 3.76 -12.64
CA GLY A 29 27.76 3.10 -12.31
C GLY A 29 27.34 3.47 -10.88
N ASN A 30 26.06 3.73 -10.69
CA ASN A 30 25.50 3.85 -9.35
C ASN A 30 25.75 2.52 -8.64
N SER A 31 26.57 2.55 -7.59
CA SER A 31 26.82 1.39 -6.76
C SER A 31 25.65 1.20 -5.79
N PRO A 32 25.27 -0.05 -5.47
CA PRO A 32 24.38 -0.28 -4.35
C PRO A 32 24.99 0.29 -3.06
N PRO A 33 24.18 0.47 -2.00
CA PRO A 33 24.74 0.61 -0.66
C PRO A 33 25.75 -0.52 -0.39
N GLY A 34 26.70 -0.27 0.54
CA GLY A 34 27.64 -1.30 0.99
C GLY A 34 26.94 -2.45 1.71
N THR A 35 27.64 -3.22 2.53
CA THR A 35 27.00 -4.21 3.43
C THR A 35 26.96 -3.70 4.86
N GLN A 36 25.86 -3.94 5.57
CA GLN A 36 25.66 -3.55 6.97
C GLN A 36 25.37 -4.80 7.84
N SER A 37 26.03 -4.91 8.99
CA SER A 37 25.75 -6.01 9.94
C SER A 37 24.41 -5.82 10.64
N ASP A 38 23.76 -6.92 11.00
CA ASP A 38 22.48 -6.90 11.74
C ASP A 38 22.56 -6.09 13.03
N SER A 39 23.70 -6.14 13.73
CA SER A 39 23.93 -5.34 14.94
C SER A 39 24.01 -3.83 14.67
N ALA A 40 24.61 -3.42 13.55
CA ALA A 40 24.67 -2.02 13.15
C ALA A 40 23.30 -1.54 12.69
N TYR A 41 22.58 -2.37 11.92
CA TYR A 41 21.21 -2.12 11.51
C TYR A 41 20.26 -1.99 12.71
N ALA A 42 20.32 -2.90 13.69
CA ALA A 42 19.47 -2.86 14.89
C ALA A 42 19.61 -1.54 15.67
N MET A 43 20.82 -0.98 15.71
CA MET A 43 21.14 0.29 16.38
C MET A 43 20.96 1.54 15.48
N SER A 44 20.73 1.35 14.18
CA SER A 44 20.73 2.43 13.20
C SER A 44 19.61 3.45 13.43
N GLY A 45 18.41 3.00 13.83
CA GLY A 45 17.28 3.88 14.12
C GLY A 45 17.59 4.87 15.25
N LEU A 46 18.12 4.37 16.37
CA LEU A 46 18.57 5.20 17.49
C LEU A 46 19.71 6.14 17.07
N THR A 47 20.66 5.64 16.28
CA THR A 47 21.82 6.44 15.80
C THR A 47 21.39 7.62 14.92
N HIS A 48 20.31 7.47 14.14
CA HIS A 48 19.78 8.50 13.25
C HIS A 48 18.61 9.28 13.85
N GLY A 49 18.29 9.08 15.14
CA GLY A 49 17.23 9.81 15.82
C GLY A 49 15.82 9.50 15.29
N VAL A 50 15.60 8.27 14.83
CA VAL A 50 14.25 7.79 14.48
C VAL A 50 13.37 7.85 15.73
N SER A 51 12.19 8.44 15.60
CA SER A 51 11.14 8.38 16.63
C SER A 51 9.93 7.63 16.09
N ASN A 52 9.30 6.81 16.94
CA ASN A 52 8.04 6.15 16.65
C ASN A 52 6.92 6.71 17.52
N VAL A 53 5.74 6.89 16.92
CA VAL A 53 4.49 7.19 17.61
C VAL A 53 3.42 6.23 17.11
N PHE A 54 2.74 5.53 17.99
CA PHE A 54 1.56 4.74 17.62
C PHE A 54 0.36 5.68 17.47
N ALA A 55 -0.17 5.80 16.25
CA ALA A 55 -1.18 6.79 15.93
C ALA A 55 -2.61 6.31 16.27
N THR A 56 -2.87 5.02 16.15
CA THR A 56 -4.20 4.42 16.28
C THR A 56 -4.48 3.91 17.71
N THR A 57 -4.37 4.79 18.70
CA THR A 57 -4.46 4.45 20.14
C THR A 57 -5.83 4.73 20.77
N GLN A 58 -6.74 5.36 20.04
CA GLN A 58 -8.09 5.65 20.52
C GLN A 58 -9.03 4.46 20.24
N THR A 59 -10.09 4.36 21.04
CA THR A 59 -11.16 3.37 20.86
C THR A 59 -12.12 3.85 19.77
N SER A 60 -12.13 3.11 18.67
CA SER A 60 -13.05 3.34 17.54
C SER A 60 -14.06 2.21 17.40
N CYS A 61 -15.29 2.53 17.01
CA CYS A 61 -16.33 1.54 16.78
C CYS A 61 -17.20 1.93 15.58
N TYR A 62 -17.71 0.94 14.86
CA TYR A 62 -18.74 1.14 13.84
C TYR A 62 -19.68 -0.06 13.80
N ARG A 63 -20.89 0.11 13.23
CA ARG A 63 -21.81 -0.98 12.91
C ARG A 63 -21.47 -1.54 11.52
N PRO A 64 -20.96 -2.77 11.39
CA PRO A 64 -20.69 -3.37 10.08
C PRO A 64 -21.98 -3.63 9.31
N GLU A 65 -21.92 -3.57 7.97
CA GLU A 65 -23.01 -4.01 7.10
C GLU A 65 -23.24 -5.52 7.25
N VAL A 66 -22.16 -6.30 7.31
CA VAL A 66 -22.21 -7.76 7.47
C VAL A 66 -21.49 -8.15 8.76
N PRO A 67 -22.19 -8.42 9.86
CA PRO A 67 -21.58 -8.93 11.08
C PRO A 67 -20.95 -10.31 10.87
N TYR A 68 -19.88 -10.61 11.62
CA TYR A 68 -19.18 -11.88 11.53
C TYR A 68 -18.88 -12.49 12.91
N THR A 69 -19.35 -13.72 13.13
CA THR A 69 -19.34 -14.34 14.47
C THR A 69 -18.24 -15.38 14.68
N ALA A 70 -17.42 -15.69 13.67
CA ALA A 70 -16.36 -16.68 13.85
C ALA A 70 -15.24 -16.13 14.74
N ASN A 71 -14.56 -17.03 15.45
CA ASN A 71 -13.44 -16.69 16.32
C ASN A 71 -12.36 -17.77 16.18
N ALA A 72 -11.18 -17.37 15.68
CA ALA A 72 -10.03 -18.25 15.49
C ALA A 72 -9.12 -18.32 16.74
N GLY A 73 -9.42 -17.54 17.78
CA GLY A 73 -8.64 -17.44 18.99
C GLY A 73 -8.74 -18.65 19.93
N PRO A 74 -7.89 -18.69 20.98
CA PRO A 74 -6.96 -17.62 21.38
C PRO A 74 -5.62 -17.66 20.63
N ASN A 75 -5.40 -18.64 19.75
CA ASN A 75 -4.17 -18.74 18.95
C ASN A 75 -3.98 -17.47 18.12
N ASP A 76 -2.72 -17.09 17.94
CA ASP A 76 -2.27 -15.95 17.13
C ASP A 76 -2.92 -14.62 17.53
N GLY A 77 -3.43 -14.51 18.77
CA GLY A 77 -4.02 -13.28 19.32
C GLY A 77 -5.47 -12.98 18.91
N TYR A 78 -6.08 -13.83 18.07
CA TYR A 78 -7.46 -13.65 17.61
C TYR A 78 -8.48 -13.61 18.74
N SER A 79 -9.57 -12.88 18.51
CA SER A 79 -10.61 -12.65 19.53
C SER A 79 -12.03 -12.52 18.98
N GLY A 80 -12.24 -12.73 17.68
CA GLY A 80 -13.50 -12.58 16.96
C GLY A 80 -13.98 -11.12 16.92
N GLU A 81 -15.13 -10.83 16.32
CA GLU A 81 -15.75 -9.52 16.53
C GLU A 81 -16.05 -9.28 18.00
N SER A 82 -15.78 -8.07 18.48
CA SER A 82 -15.97 -7.69 19.89
C SER A 82 -16.91 -6.51 19.97
N ALA A 83 -17.85 -6.54 20.91
CA ALA A 83 -18.76 -5.43 21.11
C ALA A 83 -17.98 -4.13 21.41
N CYS A 84 -18.50 -3.00 20.94
CA CYS A 84 -17.96 -1.71 21.33
C CYS A 84 -17.95 -1.61 22.88
N PRO A 85 -16.86 -1.09 23.51
CA PRO A 85 -16.77 -0.98 24.95
C PRO A 85 -17.95 -0.21 25.56
N SER A 86 -18.28 -0.48 26.83
CA SER A 86 -19.41 0.17 27.50
C SER A 86 -19.23 1.68 27.66
N GLN A 87 -17.99 2.15 27.65
CA GLN A 87 -17.63 3.57 27.61
C GLN A 87 -17.86 4.21 26.23
N GLY A 88 -18.13 3.41 25.20
CA GLY A 88 -18.24 3.83 23.80
C GLY A 88 -16.90 4.09 23.13
N ALA A 89 -16.96 4.45 21.85
CA ALA A 89 -15.81 5.01 21.13
C ALA A 89 -15.44 6.39 21.70
N ASN A 90 -14.15 6.70 21.80
CA ASN A 90 -13.66 8.01 22.25
C ASN A 90 -13.11 8.89 21.10
N THR A 91 -13.13 8.38 19.87
CA THR A 91 -12.84 9.09 18.60
C THR A 91 -13.87 10.17 18.25
N GLY A 92 -15.06 10.11 18.85
CA GLY A 92 -16.15 11.06 18.56
C GLY A 92 -16.88 10.81 17.24
N GLU A 93 -16.59 9.71 16.55
CA GLU A 93 -17.25 9.27 15.30
C GLU A 93 -18.73 8.91 15.50
N ASP A 94 -19.49 8.78 14.40
CA ASP A 94 -20.80 8.13 14.47
C ASP A 94 -20.61 6.62 14.40
N THR A 95 -20.94 5.91 15.47
CA THR A 95 -20.72 4.47 15.53
C THR A 95 -21.86 3.66 14.93
N GLY A 96 -22.95 4.32 14.51
CA GLY A 96 -24.20 3.64 14.11
C GLY A 96 -24.93 3.02 15.30
N ALA A 97 -24.60 3.39 16.55
CA ALA A 97 -25.24 2.82 17.74
C ALA A 97 -26.70 3.26 17.91
N SER A 98 -27.04 4.49 17.51
CA SER A 98 -28.38 5.07 17.69
C SER A 98 -29.36 4.68 16.58
N ALA A 99 -28.87 4.56 15.34
CA ALA A 99 -29.62 4.18 14.15
C ALA A 99 -28.66 3.63 13.08
N PRO A 100 -29.15 2.83 12.09
CA PRO A 100 -28.35 2.49 10.92
C PRO A 100 -27.84 3.74 10.20
N PHE A 101 -26.67 3.62 9.56
CA PHE A 101 -26.14 4.69 8.72
C PHE A 101 -27.06 4.96 7.52
N PRO A 102 -27.07 6.17 6.94
CA PRO A 102 -27.87 6.47 5.76
C PRO A 102 -27.63 5.50 4.59
N THR A 103 -26.40 5.04 4.40
CA THR A 103 -26.01 4.09 3.35
C THR A 103 -26.46 2.66 3.62
N GLN A 104 -26.77 2.30 4.88
CA GLN A 104 -27.35 1.02 5.28
C GLN A 104 -28.88 0.97 5.09
N VAL A 105 -29.50 2.09 4.68
CA VAL A 105 -30.93 2.09 4.36
C VAL A 105 -31.14 1.37 3.03
N GLY A 106 -31.80 0.21 3.08
CA GLY A 106 -32.04 -0.64 1.92
C GLY A 106 -31.40 -2.02 1.99
N SER A 107 -30.59 -2.27 3.03
CA SER A 107 -29.99 -3.57 3.31
C SER A 107 -31.03 -4.69 3.42
N ASN A 108 -30.67 -5.86 2.91
CA ASN A 108 -31.49 -7.06 2.99
C ASN A 108 -31.65 -7.53 4.44
N PRO A 109 -32.73 -8.28 4.77
CA PRO A 109 -32.95 -8.79 6.12
C PRO A 109 -31.77 -9.61 6.64
N GLY A 110 -31.24 -9.19 7.80
CA GLY A 110 -30.08 -9.84 8.45
C GLY A 110 -28.75 -9.11 8.25
N PHE A 111 -28.73 -8.05 7.44
CA PHE A 111 -27.59 -7.14 7.28
C PHE A 111 -27.88 -5.78 7.93
N ALA A 112 -26.83 -5.01 8.23
CA ALA A 112 -26.87 -3.79 9.03
C ALA A 112 -27.59 -3.93 10.38
N VAL A 113 -27.59 -5.15 10.94
CA VAL A 113 -28.23 -5.48 12.22
C VAL A 113 -27.18 -5.60 13.33
N GLY A 114 -27.57 -5.24 14.55
CA GLY A 114 -26.74 -5.41 15.73
C GLY A 114 -26.06 -4.13 16.23
N PRO A 115 -25.34 -4.22 17.36
CA PRO A 115 -24.64 -3.08 17.93
C PRO A 115 -23.40 -2.71 17.12
N ALA A 116 -22.83 -1.54 17.40
CA ALA A 116 -21.48 -1.21 16.95
C ALA A 116 -20.46 -2.19 17.56
N VAL A 117 -19.42 -2.51 16.79
CA VAL A 117 -18.31 -3.37 17.20
C VAL A 117 -17.02 -2.56 17.26
N LEU A 118 -16.08 -3.03 18.08
CA LEU A 118 -14.77 -2.42 18.26
C LEU A 118 -13.91 -2.65 17.03
N ALA A 119 -13.32 -1.59 16.49
CA ALA A 119 -12.24 -1.70 15.53
C ALA A 119 -10.93 -2.00 16.27
N LYS A 120 -10.30 -3.13 15.95
CA LYS A 120 -9.12 -3.63 16.69
C LYS A 120 -7.86 -3.61 15.87
N ASN A 121 -7.94 -4.09 14.64
CA ASN A 121 -6.80 -4.32 13.79
C ASN A 121 -6.77 -3.33 12.63
N HIS A 122 -5.58 -3.14 12.08
CA HIS A 122 -5.32 -2.22 11.00
C HIS A 122 -4.41 -2.86 9.97
N SER A 123 -4.62 -2.58 8.69
CA SER A 123 -3.62 -2.94 7.68
C SER A 123 -3.68 -2.02 6.48
N GLU A 124 -2.61 -2.03 5.68
CA GLU A 124 -2.43 -1.14 4.53
C GLU A 124 -2.50 0.34 4.88
N SER A 125 -1.48 1.11 4.55
CA SER A 125 -1.35 2.44 5.13
C SER A 125 -0.96 3.48 4.09
N ASP A 126 -1.50 4.69 4.23
CA ASP A 126 -1.04 5.88 3.51
C ASP A 126 -0.80 7.05 4.49
N ILE A 127 0.04 8.01 4.10
CA ILE A 127 0.30 9.24 4.86
C ILE A 127 0.62 10.41 3.93
N ARG A 128 -0.06 11.54 4.15
CA ARG A 128 0.08 12.76 3.35
C ARG A 128 0.36 13.97 4.23
N VAL A 129 1.06 14.94 3.64
CA VAL A 129 1.38 16.23 4.26
C VAL A 129 0.56 17.31 3.58
N ASP A 130 -0.07 18.17 4.36
CA ASP A 130 -0.81 19.32 3.86
C ASP A 130 0.16 20.33 3.21
N PRO A 131 0.01 20.65 1.90
CA PRO A 131 0.89 21.60 1.22
C PRO A 131 0.79 23.03 1.76
N THR A 132 -0.26 23.34 2.54
CA THR A 132 -0.49 24.64 3.17
C THR A 132 -0.01 24.70 4.62
N ASN A 133 0.35 23.56 5.22
CA ASN A 133 0.88 23.47 6.58
C ASN A 133 1.80 22.25 6.73
N PRO A 134 3.13 22.42 6.77
CA PRO A 134 4.08 21.30 6.83
C PRO A 134 4.01 20.48 8.13
N ASN A 135 3.30 20.95 9.15
CA ASN A 135 3.07 20.22 10.41
C ASN A 135 1.73 19.46 10.44
N HIS A 136 0.90 19.63 9.41
CA HIS A 136 -0.39 18.96 9.31
C HIS A 136 -0.25 17.70 8.44
N LEU A 137 -0.53 16.55 9.03
CA LEU A 137 -0.46 15.24 8.38
C LEU A 137 -1.77 14.48 8.62
N ILE A 138 -2.21 13.75 7.59
CA ILE A 138 -3.28 12.76 7.70
C ILE A 138 -2.74 11.45 7.17
N GLY A 139 -2.89 10.39 7.97
CA GLY A 139 -2.74 9.03 7.50
C GLY A 139 -4.08 8.32 7.42
N SER A 140 -4.18 7.37 6.50
CA SER A 140 -5.36 6.50 6.32
C SER A 140 -4.95 5.03 6.31
N VAL A 141 -5.89 4.16 6.65
CA VAL A 141 -5.62 2.73 6.88
C VAL A 141 -6.90 1.89 6.82
N LYS A 142 -6.82 0.59 6.50
CA LYS A 142 -7.94 -0.32 6.78
C LYS A 142 -8.14 -0.47 8.28
N TRP A 143 -9.40 -0.54 8.70
CA TRP A 143 -9.89 -0.36 10.07
C TRP A 143 -10.85 -1.50 10.41
N PHE A 144 -10.30 -2.60 10.96
CA PHE A 144 -10.97 -3.89 11.03
C PHE A 144 -11.86 -4.05 12.26
N ALA A 145 -13.12 -4.40 12.02
CA ALA A 145 -14.02 -4.98 13.01
C ALA A 145 -13.65 -6.44 13.31
N SER A 146 -13.26 -7.20 12.27
CA SER A 146 -12.81 -8.60 12.39
C SER A 146 -11.64 -8.89 11.46
N ALA A 147 -10.52 -9.30 12.05
CA ALA A 147 -9.41 -9.85 11.27
C ALA A 147 -9.81 -11.21 10.66
N GLU A 148 -10.54 -12.03 11.40
CA GLU A 148 -10.95 -13.39 11.01
C GLU A 148 -11.94 -13.42 9.85
N GLY A 149 -12.79 -12.40 9.76
CA GLY A 149 -13.74 -12.20 8.66
C GLY A 149 -13.16 -11.41 7.49
N TYR A 150 -11.99 -10.78 7.67
CA TYR A 150 -11.51 -9.72 6.79
C TYR A 150 -12.51 -8.54 6.71
N ASN A 151 -13.21 -8.25 7.80
CA ASN A 151 -14.29 -7.26 7.86
C ASN A 151 -13.74 -5.90 8.28
N HIS A 152 -13.79 -4.90 7.40
CA HIS A 152 -13.11 -3.62 7.58
C HIS A 152 -13.77 -2.47 6.82
N LEU A 153 -13.68 -1.28 7.41
CA LEU A 153 -13.80 -0.03 6.67
C LEU A 153 -12.45 0.69 6.64
N LEU A 154 -12.35 1.83 5.98
CA LEU A 154 -11.22 2.73 6.07
C LEU A 154 -11.39 3.64 7.27
N GLY A 155 -10.27 3.94 7.91
CA GLY A 155 -10.17 4.95 8.95
C GLY A 155 -8.96 5.84 8.73
N PHE A 156 -8.86 6.88 9.54
CA PHE A 156 -7.83 7.89 9.44
C PHE A 156 -7.31 8.29 10.81
N TYR A 157 -6.15 8.96 10.81
CA TYR A 157 -5.54 9.59 11.97
C TYR A 157 -4.81 10.86 11.52
N GLU A 158 -4.97 11.94 12.29
CA GLU A 158 -4.56 13.29 11.90
C GLU A 158 -3.73 13.99 12.99
N SER A 159 -2.72 14.74 12.55
CA SER A 159 -1.75 15.44 13.38
C SER A 159 -1.55 16.88 12.90
N TRP A 160 -1.40 17.84 13.82
CA TRP A 160 -1.09 19.25 13.52
C TRP A 160 0.27 19.71 14.06
N ASP A 161 1.06 18.79 14.61
CA ASP A 161 2.34 19.08 15.29
C ASP A 161 3.51 18.28 14.69
N GLY A 162 3.40 17.96 13.39
CA GLY A 162 4.43 17.24 12.66
C GLY A 162 4.54 15.78 13.09
N GLY A 163 3.40 15.13 13.37
CA GLY A 163 3.30 13.72 13.71
C GLY A 163 3.77 13.38 15.13
N THR A 164 3.78 14.35 16.03
CA THR A 164 4.15 14.14 17.44
C THR A 164 2.96 13.62 18.25
N THR A 165 1.76 14.13 17.97
CA THR A 165 0.49 13.65 18.51
C THR A 165 -0.55 13.46 17.41
N TRP A 166 -1.52 12.55 17.66
CA TRP A 166 -2.57 12.14 16.72
C TRP A 166 -3.96 12.22 17.39
N PRO A 167 -4.45 13.43 17.73
CA PRO A 167 -5.62 13.60 18.56
C PRO A 167 -6.95 13.33 17.85
N VAL A 168 -6.99 13.34 16.51
CA VAL A 168 -8.20 13.07 15.72
C VAL A 168 -7.98 11.80 14.91
N GLN A 169 -8.89 10.84 15.07
CA GLN A 169 -8.88 9.57 14.34
C GLN A 169 -10.27 8.93 14.39
N GLY A 170 -10.54 7.95 13.55
CA GLY A 170 -11.82 7.21 13.47
C GLY A 170 -12.04 6.62 12.08
N HIS A 171 -13.14 5.89 11.89
CA HIS A 171 -13.54 5.45 10.55
C HIS A 171 -13.96 6.65 9.68
N ILE A 172 -13.74 6.53 8.37
CA ILE A 172 -14.18 7.52 7.39
C ILE A 172 -15.65 7.23 7.05
N PRO A 173 -16.57 8.19 7.28
CA PRO A 173 -18.00 7.92 7.17
C PRO A 173 -18.50 7.88 5.72
N GLY A 174 -19.72 7.42 5.52
CA GLY A 174 -20.49 7.51 4.27
C GLY A 174 -20.47 6.26 3.40
N TYR A 175 -19.83 5.18 3.84
CA TYR A 175 -19.66 3.93 3.07
C TYR A 175 -19.95 2.66 3.86
N GLU A 176 -20.66 2.80 4.98
CA GLU A 176 -20.99 1.73 5.92
C GLU A 176 -22.11 0.79 5.42
N GLY A 177 -22.73 1.13 4.29
CA GLY A 177 -23.72 0.30 3.58
C GLY A 177 -23.12 -0.74 2.63
N TRP A 178 -21.79 -0.78 2.50
CA TRP A 178 -21.05 -1.85 1.86
C TRP A 178 -20.47 -2.77 2.92
N THR A 179 -20.16 -4.01 2.54
CA THR A 179 -19.53 -4.95 3.49
C THR A 179 -18.20 -4.40 3.97
N ASP A 180 -17.36 -3.98 3.02
CA ASP A 180 -16.06 -3.40 3.26
C ASP A 180 -15.83 -2.18 2.36
N ASN A 181 -14.85 -1.36 2.74
CA ASN A 181 -14.15 -0.47 1.81
C ASN A 181 -12.63 -0.48 2.07
N THR A 182 -11.84 -0.21 1.02
CA THR A 182 -10.44 -0.67 1.01
C THR A 182 -9.49 0.21 0.22
N ASP A 183 -8.21 -0.16 0.22
CA ASP A 183 -7.08 0.48 -0.47
C ASP A 183 -6.97 1.98 -0.07
N PRO A 184 -6.57 2.28 1.18
CA PRO A 184 -6.46 3.65 1.69
C PRO A 184 -5.39 4.43 0.92
N VAL A 185 -5.81 5.52 0.29
CA VAL A 185 -4.94 6.42 -0.48
C VAL A 185 -5.60 7.78 -0.58
N GLY A 186 -4.87 8.79 -0.10
CA GLY A 186 -5.36 10.16 -0.09
C GLY A 186 -4.43 11.14 -0.78
N ALA A 187 -4.94 12.36 -0.98
CA ALA A 187 -4.16 13.49 -1.45
C ALA A 187 -4.76 14.80 -0.93
N PHE A 188 -3.89 15.74 -0.56
CA PHE A 188 -4.33 17.11 -0.29
C PHE A 188 -4.47 17.90 -1.58
N ASP A 189 -5.52 18.72 -1.69
CA ASP A 189 -5.56 19.79 -2.68
C ASP A 189 -4.68 20.97 -2.27
N GLY A 190 -4.48 21.92 -3.18
CA GLY A 190 -3.71 23.12 -2.94
C GLY A 190 -4.34 24.11 -1.93
N PHE A 191 -5.56 23.84 -1.47
CA PHE A 191 -6.24 24.63 -0.44
C PHE A 191 -6.10 24.05 0.96
N GLY A 192 -5.63 22.80 1.08
CA GLY A 192 -5.47 22.06 2.33
C GLY A 192 -6.65 21.13 2.66
N ASN A 193 -7.53 20.83 1.71
CA ASN A 193 -8.56 19.81 1.89
C ASN A 193 -7.98 18.44 1.53
N TYR A 194 -8.21 17.43 2.37
CA TYR A 194 -7.74 16.07 2.13
C TYR A 194 -8.82 15.23 1.45
N TYR A 195 -8.49 14.60 0.33
CA TYR A 195 -9.36 13.71 -0.42
C TYR A 195 -8.88 12.28 -0.16
N GLU A 196 -9.77 11.41 0.31
CA GLU A 196 -9.55 9.97 0.38
C GLU A 196 -10.26 9.30 -0.79
N LEU A 197 -9.52 8.53 -1.60
CA LEU A 197 -10.10 7.70 -2.65
C LEU A 197 -10.43 6.32 -2.08
N ILE A 198 -11.68 5.91 -2.20
CA ILE A 198 -12.26 4.79 -1.46
C ILE A 198 -12.81 3.78 -2.46
N LEU A 199 -12.57 2.49 -2.20
CA LEU A 199 -13.18 1.38 -2.91
C LEU A 199 -14.11 0.59 -1.98
N PRO A 200 -15.41 0.93 -1.90
CA PRO A 200 -16.43 0.12 -1.26
C PRO A 200 -16.85 -1.07 -2.15
N TYR A 201 -17.01 -2.24 -1.52
CA TYR A 201 -17.48 -3.45 -2.20
C TYR A 201 -18.33 -4.35 -1.29
N GLN A 202 -19.16 -5.18 -1.91
CA GLN A 202 -20.09 -6.07 -1.20
C GLN A 202 -19.70 -7.54 -1.30
N PHE A 203 -19.78 -8.25 -0.17
CA PHE A 203 -19.81 -9.71 -0.12
C PHE A 203 -20.62 -10.19 1.09
N PHE A 204 -20.98 -11.47 1.09
CA PHE A 204 -21.56 -12.14 2.26
C PHE A 204 -20.82 -13.44 2.56
N TYR A 205 -20.87 -13.89 3.81
CA TYR A 205 -20.24 -15.14 4.22
C TYR A 205 -21.10 -16.35 3.85
N LEU A 206 -20.47 -17.37 3.27
CA LEU A 206 -21.05 -18.70 3.15
C LEU A 206 -20.97 -19.43 4.49
N SER A 207 -21.69 -20.54 4.66
CA SER A 207 -21.61 -21.37 5.86
C SER A 207 -20.21 -21.97 6.10
N SER A 208 -19.36 -22.00 5.07
CA SER A 208 -17.94 -22.36 5.20
C SER A 208 -17.08 -21.27 5.83
N GLY A 209 -17.58 -20.03 5.94
CA GLY A 209 -16.82 -18.84 6.30
C GLY A 209 -16.17 -18.12 5.11
N SER A 210 -16.31 -18.66 3.88
CA SER A 210 -15.73 -18.06 2.68
C SER A 210 -16.60 -16.90 2.18
N HIS A 211 -15.98 -15.89 1.58
CA HIS A 211 -16.71 -14.77 0.97
C HIS A 211 -17.43 -15.17 -0.33
N SER A 212 -18.59 -14.58 -0.55
CA SER A 212 -19.35 -14.68 -1.81
C SER A 212 -19.74 -13.30 -2.31
N TYR A 213 -19.25 -12.98 -3.51
CA TYR A 213 -19.49 -11.73 -4.25
C TYR A 213 -20.61 -11.88 -5.28
N GLN A 214 -21.58 -12.78 -5.04
CA GLN A 214 -22.69 -12.98 -5.96
C GLN A 214 -23.72 -11.85 -5.81
N ILE A 215 -24.08 -11.24 -6.93
CA ILE A 215 -25.14 -10.23 -7.00
C ILE A 215 -26.47 -10.95 -7.17
N ASN A 216 -27.29 -10.85 -6.12
CA ASN A 216 -28.63 -11.39 -6.07
C ASN A 216 -29.41 -10.53 -5.10
N GLN A 217 -30.49 -9.91 -5.58
CA GLN A 217 -31.27 -8.96 -4.81
C GLN A 217 -31.77 -9.49 -3.45
N ASN A 218 -31.81 -10.81 -3.23
CA ASN A 218 -32.23 -11.42 -1.96
C ASN A 218 -31.06 -12.00 -1.14
N LYS A 219 -29.82 -11.88 -1.59
CA LYS A 219 -28.63 -12.43 -0.93
C LYS A 219 -27.49 -11.43 -0.77
N GLU A 220 -27.37 -10.46 -1.69
CA GLU A 220 -26.39 -9.39 -1.54
C GLU A 220 -26.72 -8.55 -0.29
N PRO A 221 -25.72 -8.04 0.43
CA PRO A 221 -25.95 -7.28 1.66
C PRO A 221 -26.91 -6.11 1.46
N ASN A 222 -26.62 -5.27 0.46
CA ASN A 222 -27.34 -4.03 0.23
C ASN A 222 -27.62 -3.80 -1.26
N PRO A 223 -28.81 -4.18 -1.76
CA PRO A 223 -29.21 -3.95 -3.15
C PRO A 223 -29.48 -2.47 -3.48
N ALA A 224 -29.44 -1.55 -2.50
CA ALA A 224 -29.67 -0.12 -2.73
C ALA A 224 -28.41 0.64 -3.16
N VAL A 225 -27.23 0.02 -3.07
CA VAL A 225 -25.96 0.59 -3.49
C VAL A 225 -25.31 -0.28 -4.60
N PRO A 226 -24.41 0.27 -5.44
CA PRO A 226 -23.62 -0.52 -6.39
C PRO A 226 -22.87 -1.66 -5.69
N ALA A 227 -22.60 -2.74 -6.42
CA ALA A 227 -21.84 -3.87 -5.89
C ALA A 227 -20.41 -3.46 -5.52
N GLU A 228 -19.79 -2.64 -6.37
CA GLU A 228 -18.44 -2.08 -6.19
C GLU A 228 -18.42 -0.65 -6.74
N VAL A 229 -17.62 0.24 -6.17
CA VAL A 229 -17.54 1.63 -6.62
C VAL A 229 -16.17 2.24 -6.33
N ILE A 230 -15.65 3.05 -7.26
CA ILE A 230 -14.61 4.02 -6.93
C ILE A 230 -15.33 5.30 -6.48
N SER A 231 -15.03 5.75 -5.28
CA SER A 231 -15.68 6.90 -4.64
C SER A 231 -14.68 7.77 -3.90
N VAL A 232 -15.10 8.94 -3.43
CA VAL A 232 -14.23 9.88 -2.72
C VAL A 232 -14.90 10.40 -1.45
N SER A 233 -14.11 10.69 -0.42
CA SER A 233 -14.56 11.50 0.72
C SER A 233 -13.56 12.61 0.96
N VAL A 234 -14.04 13.80 1.31
CA VAL A 234 -13.18 14.95 1.57
C VAL A 234 -13.22 15.32 3.04
N HIS A 235 -12.07 15.41 3.68
CA HIS A 235 -11.89 16.04 4.98
C HIS A 235 -11.51 17.51 4.76
N PRO A 236 -12.45 18.47 4.93
CA PRO A 236 -12.18 19.86 4.59
C PRO A 236 -11.11 20.47 5.48
N ARG A 237 -10.39 21.46 4.96
CA ARG A 237 -9.45 22.23 5.74
C ARG A 237 -10.12 22.85 6.97
N GLY A 238 -9.50 22.66 8.14
CA GLY A 238 -9.95 23.23 9.40
C GLY A 238 -10.99 22.38 10.13
N SER A 239 -11.32 21.21 9.60
CA SER A 239 -11.93 20.14 10.38
C SER A 239 -11.08 19.79 11.60
N SER A 240 -11.74 19.27 12.64
CA SER A 240 -11.15 19.02 13.95
C SER A 240 -11.73 17.77 14.62
N THR A 241 -12.61 17.02 13.95
CA THR A 241 -13.30 15.86 14.49
C THR A 241 -13.46 14.75 13.45
N ALA A 242 -13.65 13.52 13.92
CA ALA A 242 -13.87 12.34 13.07
C ALA A 242 -15.11 12.41 12.17
N LYS A 243 -16.06 13.33 12.43
CA LYS A 243 -17.34 13.44 11.71
C LYS A 243 -17.32 14.42 10.55
N GLU A 244 -16.31 15.29 10.48
CA GLU A 244 -16.30 16.41 9.54
C GLU A 244 -15.77 15.97 8.18
N TRP A 245 -16.61 15.26 7.43
CA TRP A 245 -16.33 14.78 6.09
C TRP A 245 -17.45 15.21 5.13
N LEU A 246 -17.07 15.56 3.91
CA LEU A 246 -17.96 15.67 2.77
C LEU A 246 -17.95 14.32 2.05
N THR A 247 -19.02 13.57 2.22
CA THR A 247 -19.17 12.20 1.72
C THR A 247 -20.17 12.12 0.55
N THR A 248 -20.75 13.25 0.17
CA THR A 248 -21.84 13.31 -0.81
C THR A 248 -21.58 14.33 -1.90
N HIS A 249 -21.94 13.97 -3.12
CA HIS A 249 -21.99 14.85 -4.29
C HIS A 249 -23.30 14.61 -5.05
N ASN A 250 -23.93 15.68 -5.53
CA ASN A 250 -25.22 15.61 -6.25
C ASN A 250 -26.35 14.86 -5.51
N GLY A 251 -26.36 14.87 -4.16
CA GLY A 251 -27.45 14.34 -3.34
C GLY A 251 -27.35 12.85 -2.98
N GLY A 252 -26.23 12.19 -3.27
CA GLY A 252 -25.91 10.83 -2.81
C GLY A 252 -24.41 10.70 -2.51
N PRO A 253 -23.91 9.49 -2.17
CA PRO A 253 -22.48 9.26 -1.99
C PRO A 253 -21.68 9.68 -3.23
N ASP A 254 -20.47 10.17 -3.02
CA ASP A 254 -19.64 10.75 -4.08
C ASP A 254 -18.96 9.68 -4.94
N TYR A 255 -19.66 9.26 -6.00
CA TYR A 255 -19.18 8.24 -6.92
C TYR A 255 -18.31 8.83 -8.04
N VAL A 256 -17.11 8.29 -8.19
CA VAL A 256 -16.26 8.48 -9.37
C VAL A 256 -16.69 7.52 -10.48
N ALA A 257 -16.83 6.24 -10.15
CA ALA A 257 -17.19 5.19 -11.11
C ALA A 257 -17.89 4.00 -10.42
N PRO A 258 -19.21 3.82 -10.59
CA PRO A 258 -19.95 2.69 -10.03
C PRO A 258 -19.94 1.46 -10.95
N TYR A 259 -19.92 0.27 -10.36
CA TYR A 259 -19.94 -1.02 -11.04
C TYR A 259 -21.09 -1.89 -10.51
N PRO A 260 -22.18 -2.06 -11.29
CA PRO A 260 -23.41 -2.70 -10.80
C PRO A 260 -23.40 -4.24 -10.94
N ALA A 261 -22.32 -4.83 -11.45
CA ALA A 261 -22.27 -6.25 -11.78
C ALA A 261 -20.86 -6.84 -11.61
N LYS A 262 -20.77 -8.09 -11.14
CA LYS A 262 -19.56 -8.90 -11.07
C LYS A 262 -18.94 -9.09 -12.46
N GLY A 263 -17.61 -9.21 -12.51
CA GLY A 263 -16.79 -9.34 -13.72
C GLY A 263 -16.29 -8.00 -14.26
N ARG A 264 -16.42 -6.95 -13.46
CA ARG A 264 -15.93 -5.59 -13.71
C ARG A 264 -15.49 -4.99 -12.37
N GLU A 265 -14.53 -5.63 -11.74
CA GLU A 265 -14.08 -5.32 -10.38
C GLU A 265 -13.02 -4.20 -10.43
N PRO A 266 -13.31 -2.97 -9.99
CA PRO A 266 -12.27 -1.96 -9.79
C PRO A 266 -11.41 -2.32 -8.57
N ASP A 267 -10.08 -2.19 -8.68
CA ASP A 267 -9.15 -2.41 -7.56
C ASP A 267 -7.85 -1.62 -7.81
N LYS A 268 -7.02 -1.51 -6.77
CA LYS A 268 -5.72 -0.83 -6.80
C LYS A 268 -5.86 0.63 -7.21
N GLN A 269 -6.81 1.33 -6.58
CA GLN A 269 -7.04 2.74 -6.85
C GLN A 269 -5.97 3.63 -6.22
N TRP A 270 -5.72 4.78 -6.85
CA TRP A 270 -4.79 5.81 -6.37
C TRP A 270 -5.25 7.20 -6.79
N ILE A 271 -4.87 8.20 -6.01
CA ILE A 271 -5.21 9.60 -6.24
C ILE A 271 -3.97 10.50 -6.22
N ALA A 272 -3.94 11.48 -7.10
CA ALA A 272 -3.02 12.62 -7.01
C ALA A 272 -3.77 13.92 -7.31
N ILE A 273 -3.34 15.00 -6.68
CA ILE A 273 -3.87 16.35 -6.95
C ILE A 273 -2.69 17.26 -7.27
N ASP A 274 -2.82 18.06 -8.32
CA ASP A 274 -1.81 19.07 -8.65
C ASP A 274 -1.84 20.20 -7.63
N THR A 275 -0.87 20.24 -6.73
CA THR A 275 -0.78 21.24 -5.66
C THR A 275 0.17 22.40 -5.98
N ASN A 276 0.73 22.47 -7.19
CA ASN A 276 1.63 23.56 -7.56
C ASN A 276 0.84 24.78 -8.07
N PRO A 277 0.82 25.93 -7.36
CA PRO A 277 0.08 27.11 -7.79
C PRO A 277 0.61 27.73 -9.09
N ASN A 278 1.81 27.35 -9.54
CA ASN A 278 2.36 27.76 -10.83
C ASN A 278 2.00 26.82 -11.98
N SER A 279 1.37 25.68 -11.70
CA SER A 279 0.91 24.75 -12.72
C SER A 279 -0.31 25.32 -13.45
N PRO A 280 -0.42 25.15 -14.79
CA PRO A 280 -1.65 25.47 -15.52
C PRO A 280 -2.83 24.56 -15.12
N HIS A 281 -2.57 23.46 -14.42
CA HIS A 281 -3.55 22.45 -14.01
C HIS A 281 -3.73 22.40 -12.49
N TYR A 282 -3.31 23.44 -11.76
CA TYR A 282 -3.43 23.54 -10.31
C TYR A 282 -4.84 23.15 -9.82
N ASN A 283 -4.90 22.29 -8.81
CA ASN A 283 -6.10 21.67 -8.24
C ASN A 283 -6.88 20.71 -9.15
N THR A 284 -6.28 20.23 -10.23
CA THR A 284 -6.82 19.06 -10.95
C THR A 284 -6.58 17.81 -10.12
N ILE A 285 -7.65 17.05 -9.89
CA ILE A 285 -7.68 15.77 -9.21
C ILE A 285 -7.60 14.67 -10.26
N TYR A 286 -6.75 13.67 -10.04
CA TYR A 286 -6.59 12.49 -10.88
C TYR A 286 -6.86 11.25 -10.05
N ALA A 287 -8.05 10.65 -10.22
CA ALA A 287 -8.39 9.37 -9.62
C ALA A 287 -8.11 8.26 -10.63
N MET A 288 -7.28 7.28 -10.28
CA MET A 288 -6.86 6.18 -11.13
C MET A 288 -7.19 4.84 -10.49
N TRP A 289 -7.50 3.82 -11.28
CA TRP A 289 -7.73 2.45 -10.81
C TRP A 289 -7.54 1.44 -11.94
N ALA A 290 -7.38 0.16 -11.59
CA ALA A 290 -7.45 -0.92 -12.55
C ALA A 290 -8.87 -1.51 -12.54
N LEU A 291 -9.43 -1.78 -13.71
CA LEU A 291 -10.69 -2.52 -13.84
C LEU A 291 -10.39 -3.94 -14.30
N PHE A 292 -10.64 -4.91 -13.43
CA PHE A 292 -10.46 -6.33 -13.70
C PHE A 292 -11.70 -6.88 -14.43
N ASP A 293 -11.48 -7.70 -15.46
CA ASP A 293 -12.54 -8.34 -16.25
C ASP A 293 -12.41 -9.88 -16.24
N GLY A 294 -12.05 -10.41 -15.07
CA GLY A 294 -11.77 -11.83 -14.84
C GLY A 294 -10.28 -12.13 -14.92
N LEU A 295 -9.76 -12.43 -16.13
CA LEU A 295 -8.35 -12.80 -16.29
C LEU A 295 -7.44 -11.63 -16.66
N ASN A 296 -8.00 -10.50 -17.09
CA ASN A 296 -7.24 -9.31 -17.46
C ASN A 296 -7.68 -8.10 -16.63
N SER A 297 -6.95 -7.00 -16.81
CA SER A 297 -7.28 -5.71 -16.24
C SER A 297 -6.91 -4.59 -17.20
N LYS A 298 -7.61 -3.47 -17.09
CA LYS A 298 -7.30 -2.25 -17.84
C LYS A 298 -7.19 -1.04 -16.90
N PRO A 299 -6.25 -0.13 -17.15
CA PRO A 299 -6.06 1.05 -16.33
C PRO A 299 -7.03 2.16 -16.72
N TYR A 300 -7.64 2.81 -15.75
CA TYR A 300 -8.56 3.92 -15.92
C TYR A 300 -8.13 5.17 -15.14
N VAL A 301 -8.57 6.32 -15.62
CA VAL A 301 -8.49 7.60 -14.93
C VAL A 301 -9.79 8.37 -15.06
N ALA A 302 -10.18 9.09 -14.02
CA ALA A 302 -11.16 10.16 -14.06
C ALA A 302 -10.57 11.41 -13.41
N THR A 303 -10.94 12.58 -13.94
CA THR A 303 -10.49 13.87 -13.42
C THR A 303 -11.65 14.70 -12.90
N ALA A 304 -11.36 15.52 -11.90
CA ALA A 304 -12.23 16.58 -11.40
C ALA A 304 -11.34 17.78 -11.01
N HIS A 305 -11.95 18.90 -10.70
CA HIS A 305 -11.25 20.10 -10.21
C HIS A 305 -11.70 20.43 -8.79
N ALA A 306 -10.75 20.48 -7.86
CA ALA A 306 -10.98 20.79 -6.45
C ALA A 306 -11.35 22.26 -6.23
N ASN A 307 -12.30 22.50 -5.33
CA ASN A 307 -12.73 23.83 -4.92
C ASN A 307 -12.29 24.11 -3.48
N LYS A 308 -12.05 25.39 -3.19
CA LYS A 308 -11.58 25.85 -1.87
C LYS A 308 -12.43 25.42 -0.68
N ASN A 309 -13.73 25.21 -0.87
CA ASN A 309 -14.67 24.82 0.17
C ASN A 309 -14.70 23.29 0.43
N GLY A 310 -13.77 22.52 -0.14
CA GLY A 310 -13.71 21.06 0.00
C GLY A 310 -14.63 20.30 -0.98
N THR A 311 -15.39 21.00 -1.83
CA THR A 311 -16.14 20.34 -2.92
C THR A 311 -15.28 20.22 -4.18
N HIS A 312 -15.76 19.54 -5.20
CA HIS A 312 -15.15 19.54 -6.53
C HIS A 312 -16.22 19.67 -7.63
N THR A 313 -15.76 19.84 -8.88
CA THR A 313 -16.61 19.75 -10.07
C THR A 313 -17.03 18.31 -10.35
N ASP A 314 -18.03 18.09 -11.21
CA ASP A 314 -18.39 16.73 -11.62
C ASP A 314 -17.19 15.97 -12.21
N TRP A 315 -17.08 14.69 -11.88
CA TRP A 315 -16.06 13.80 -12.44
C TRP A 315 -16.21 13.66 -13.95
N SER A 316 -15.09 13.67 -14.67
CA SER A 316 -15.03 13.32 -16.08
C SER A 316 -15.49 11.87 -16.29
N THR A 317 -16.00 11.54 -17.47
CA THR A 317 -16.19 10.13 -17.85
C THR A 317 -14.87 9.36 -17.74
N PRO A 318 -14.83 8.19 -17.09
CA PRO A 318 -13.62 7.37 -16.99
C PRO A 318 -12.97 7.10 -18.35
N GLN A 319 -11.67 7.37 -18.46
CA GLN A 319 -10.87 7.18 -19.66
C GLN A 319 -9.92 6.00 -19.46
N VAL A 320 -9.77 5.15 -20.48
CA VAL A 320 -8.76 4.08 -20.45
C VAL A 320 -7.38 4.70 -20.71
N LEU A 321 -6.42 4.39 -19.85
CA LEU A 321 -5.02 4.78 -20.06
C LEU A 321 -4.33 3.86 -21.07
N PRO A 322 -3.29 4.34 -21.79
CA PRO A 322 -2.44 3.50 -22.62
C PRO A 322 -1.95 2.23 -21.90
N THR A 323 -2.09 1.08 -22.56
CA THR A 323 -1.68 -0.22 -22.04
C THR A 323 -0.26 -0.58 -22.50
N VAL A 324 0.45 -1.40 -21.72
CA VAL A 324 1.80 -1.86 -22.08
C VAL A 324 1.74 -2.82 -23.27
N ASN A 325 0.72 -3.69 -23.28
CA ASN A 325 0.35 -4.49 -24.45
C ASN A 325 -1.15 -4.84 -24.40
N ASN A 326 -1.75 -5.15 -25.56
CA ASN A 326 -3.20 -5.36 -25.68
C ASN A 326 -3.72 -6.71 -25.15
N THR A 327 -2.84 -7.58 -24.62
CA THR A 327 -3.17 -8.96 -24.26
C THR A 327 -2.92 -9.29 -22.78
N ALA A 328 -2.50 -8.32 -21.97
CA ALA A 328 -2.02 -8.53 -20.61
C ALA A 328 -2.73 -7.63 -19.58
N SER A 329 -2.60 -7.97 -18.30
CA SER A 329 -3.27 -7.28 -17.18
C SER A 329 -2.43 -6.10 -16.69
N ASP A 330 -2.91 -4.88 -16.90
CA ASP A 330 -2.27 -3.64 -16.45
C ASP A 330 -2.88 -3.15 -15.13
N THR A 331 -2.03 -2.82 -14.14
CA THR A 331 -2.42 -2.34 -12.80
C THR A 331 -1.31 -1.46 -12.17
N TYR A 332 -1.43 -1.17 -10.87
CA TYR A 332 -0.48 -0.41 -10.04
C TYR A 332 -0.19 0.98 -10.63
N LEU A 333 -1.27 1.76 -10.75
CA LEU A 333 -1.26 3.13 -11.25
C LEU A 333 -0.90 4.06 -10.10
N LEU A 334 0.34 4.54 -10.05
CA LEU A 334 0.87 5.36 -8.95
C LEU A 334 1.04 6.82 -9.40
N PRO A 335 -0.03 7.64 -9.44
CA PRO A 335 -0.02 8.97 -10.02
C PRO A 335 0.84 9.97 -9.23
N HIS A 336 1.61 10.78 -9.95
CA HIS A 336 2.45 11.86 -9.43
C HIS A 336 2.44 13.04 -10.38
N VAL A 337 2.43 14.27 -9.85
CA VAL A 337 2.46 15.50 -10.65
C VAL A 337 3.83 16.16 -10.52
N THR A 338 4.51 16.33 -11.64
CA THR A 338 5.78 17.07 -11.69
C THR A 338 5.54 18.58 -11.65
N PRO A 339 6.52 19.40 -11.23
CA PRO A 339 6.30 20.83 -11.07
C PRO A 339 5.93 21.61 -12.34
N ASP A 340 6.04 21.04 -13.54
CA ASP A 340 5.55 21.66 -14.77
C ASP A 340 4.08 21.33 -15.11
N GLY A 341 3.38 20.64 -14.21
CA GLY A 341 1.98 20.24 -14.37
C GLY A 341 1.81 18.93 -15.16
N THR A 342 2.89 18.28 -15.58
CA THR A 342 2.79 16.95 -16.19
C THR A 342 2.42 15.93 -15.11
N VAL A 343 1.31 15.22 -15.31
CA VAL A 343 0.93 14.06 -14.49
C VAL A 343 1.53 12.79 -15.09
N TRP A 344 2.07 11.95 -14.23
CA TRP A 344 2.73 10.70 -14.53
C TRP A 344 2.12 9.58 -13.71
N THR A 345 2.11 8.36 -14.24
CA THR A 345 1.77 7.16 -13.47
C THR A 345 2.56 5.96 -14.00
N SER A 346 2.90 5.02 -13.14
CA SER A 346 3.37 3.70 -13.57
C SER A 346 2.23 2.91 -14.19
N VAL A 347 2.57 1.94 -15.05
CA VAL A 347 1.67 0.87 -15.47
C VAL A 347 2.44 -0.44 -15.35
N THR A 348 2.00 -1.28 -14.43
CA THR A 348 2.59 -2.60 -14.19
C THR A 348 1.79 -3.66 -14.91
N ASN A 349 2.46 -4.34 -15.82
CA ASN A 349 1.90 -5.33 -16.71
C ASN A 349 2.21 -6.74 -16.23
N PHE A 350 1.17 -7.58 -16.18
CA PHE A 350 1.25 -9.02 -15.96
C PHE A 350 1.00 -9.75 -17.30
N PRO A 351 2.05 -10.19 -18.02
CA PRO A 351 1.96 -10.63 -19.42
C PRO A 351 1.09 -11.85 -19.71
N SER A 352 0.75 -12.64 -18.68
CA SER A 352 -0.04 -13.88 -18.83
C SER A 352 -1.33 -13.87 -18.02
N GLN A 353 -1.27 -13.43 -16.77
CA GLN A 353 -2.39 -13.28 -15.85
C GLN A 353 -1.94 -12.47 -14.63
N HIS A 354 -2.81 -11.62 -14.08
CA HIS A 354 -2.57 -10.95 -12.80
C HIS A 354 -2.16 -11.93 -11.68
N GLY A 355 -1.23 -11.51 -10.81
CA GLY A 355 -0.72 -12.32 -9.70
C GLY A 355 0.14 -13.51 -10.12
N LYS A 356 0.64 -13.52 -11.37
CA LYS A 356 1.61 -14.51 -11.88
C LYS A 356 2.90 -13.83 -12.30
N CYS A 357 4.00 -14.59 -12.25
CA CYS A 357 5.25 -14.14 -12.86
C CYS A 357 5.05 -13.94 -14.38
N CYS A 358 5.73 -13.01 -15.03
CA CYS A 358 6.70 -12.05 -14.48
C CYS A 358 6.30 -10.65 -14.92
N ILE A 359 6.45 -9.65 -14.06
CA ILE A 359 5.90 -8.33 -14.34
C ILE A 359 6.86 -7.48 -15.17
N SER A 360 6.31 -6.50 -15.86
CA SER A 360 7.06 -5.42 -16.51
C SER A 360 6.42 -4.09 -16.14
N VAL A 361 7.24 -3.06 -15.93
CA VAL A 361 6.75 -1.73 -15.55
C VAL A 361 7.04 -0.75 -16.67
N SER A 362 6.03 0.03 -17.07
CA SER A 362 6.16 1.17 -17.97
C SER A 362 5.62 2.42 -17.29
N THR A 363 5.66 3.56 -17.99
CA THR A 363 5.05 4.81 -17.48
C THR A 363 4.13 5.41 -18.54
N VAL A 364 3.12 6.14 -18.07
CA VAL A 364 2.21 6.92 -18.90
C VAL A 364 2.20 8.35 -18.35
N LYS A 365 2.07 9.33 -19.24
CA LYS A 365 1.98 10.74 -18.85
C LYS A 365 0.89 11.50 -19.60
N SER A 366 0.51 12.62 -19.02
CA SER A 366 -0.32 13.65 -19.63
C SER A 366 0.25 15.03 -19.31
N THR A 367 0.36 15.89 -20.33
CA THR A 367 0.87 17.27 -20.21
C THR A 367 -0.25 18.32 -20.25
N ASP A 368 -1.51 17.90 -20.42
CA ASP A 368 -2.65 18.76 -20.71
C ASP A 368 -3.80 18.58 -19.71
N GLY A 369 -3.48 18.27 -18.45
CA GLY A 369 -4.47 18.18 -17.38
C GLY A 369 -5.29 16.89 -17.39
N GLY A 370 -4.81 15.87 -18.10
CA GLY A 370 -5.45 14.55 -18.18
C GLY A 370 -6.39 14.41 -19.38
N LEU A 371 -6.33 15.31 -20.36
CA LEU A 371 -7.15 15.22 -21.57
C LEU A 371 -6.60 14.18 -22.56
N ASN A 372 -5.28 14.08 -22.70
CA ASN A 372 -4.63 13.11 -23.57
C ASN A 372 -3.46 12.42 -22.86
N TRP A 373 -3.34 11.11 -23.07
CA TRP A 373 -2.33 10.28 -22.40
C TRP A 373 -1.38 9.63 -23.40
N THR A 374 -0.08 9.67 -23.07
CA THR A 374 0.99 9.07 -23.88
C THR A 374 1.65 7.96 -23.08
N GLY A 375 1.63 6.73 -23.61
CA GLY A 375 2.41 5.62 -23.09
C GLY A 375 3.87 5.70 -23.52
N LEU A 376 4.77 5.24 -22.65
CA LEU A 376 6.22 5.26 -22.87
C LEU A 376 6.79 3.84 -22.96
N PRO A 377 8.03 3.68 -23.46
CA PRO A 377 8.70 2.39 -23.48
C PRO A 377 8.75 1.73 -22.10
N THR A 378 8.79 0.40 -22.11
CA THR A 378 8.96 -0.39 -20.89
C THR A 378 10.25 0.01 -20.16
N ALA A 379 10.11 0.35 -18.88
CA ALA A 379 11.19 0.77 -18.01
C ALA A 379 12.02 -0.42 -17.53
N ILE A 380 11.33 -1.43 -16.99
CA ILE A 380 11.93 -2.68 -16.48
C ILE A 380 11.03 -3.84 -16.92
N SER A 381 11.62 -4.99 -17.24
CA SER A 381 10.87 -6.20 -17.65
C SER A 381 11.43 -7.44 -16.98
N ASN A 382 10.65 -8.52 -17.01
CA ASN A 382 11.00 -9.82 -16.44
C ASN A 382 11.31 -9.76 -14.93
N ILE A 383 10.59 -8.93 -14.19
CA ILE A 383 10.68 -8.90 -12.74
C ILE A 383 9.96 -10.14 -12.21
N THR A 384 10.73 -11.06 -11.62
CA THR A 384 10.19 -12.21 -10.90
C THR A 384 9.67 -11.74 -9.55
N VAL A 385 8.38 -11.92 -9.30
CA VAL A 385 7.73 -11.53 -8.05
C VAL A 385 7.39 -12.77 -7.22
N PRO A 386 7.30 -12.67 -5.88
CA PRO A 386 6.78 -13.73 -5.05
C PRO A 386 5.41 -14.24 -5.53
N SER A 387 5.07 -15.48 -5.18
CA SER A 387 3.68 -15.92 -5.35
C SER A 387 2.80 -15.16 -4.36
N PHE A 388 1.67 -14.64 -4.83
CA PHE A 388 0.74 -13.87 -4.01
C PHE A 388 0.41 -14.53 -2.66
N VAL A 389 0.19 -15.85 -2.65
CA VAL A 389 0.04 -16.66 -1.43
C VAL A 389 1.24 -17.60 -1.31
N GLY A 390 1.87 -17.62 -0.14
CA GLY A 390 3.03 -18.48 0.14
C GLY A 390 4.32 -18.06 -0.57
N GLY A 391 4.36 -16.84 -1.12
CA GLY A 391 5.54 -16.28 -1.79
C GLY A 391 6.70 -15.99 -0.85
N TYR A 392 6.39 -15.60 0.38
CA TYR A 392 7.37 -15.49 1.46
C TYR A 392 7.41 -16.79 2.24
N ALA A 393 8.60 -17.38 2.36
CA ALA A 393 8.77 -18.60 3.11
C ALA A 393 8.37 -18.37 4.58
N ASN A 394 8.02 -19.48 5.25
CA ASN A 394 7.80 -19.61 6.70
C ASN A 394 6.71 -18.78 7.37
N THR A 395 5.97 -17.95 6.64
CA THR A 395 4.82 -17.19 7.14
C THR A 395 3.64 -17.33 6.18
N THR A 396 2.48 -16.81 6.57
CA THR A 396 1.24 -16.89 5.80
C THR A 396 0.82 -15.56 5.17
N PHE A 397 1.50 -14.45 5.45
CA PHE A 397 1.09 -13.16 4.90
C PHE A 397 1.28 -13.12 3.37
N THR A 398 0.31 -12.54 2.68
CA THR A 398 0.35 -12.43 1.21
C THR A 398 1.34 -11.36 0.77
N ASP A 399 1.83 -11.52 -0.45
CA ASP A 399 2.50 -10.43 -1.16
C ASP A 399 1.54 -9.27 -1.45
N GLY A 400 2.10 -8.09 -1.74
CA GLY A 400 1.38 -6.86 -2.02
C GLY A 400 1.69 -6.25 -3.38
N ILE A 401 1.82 -4.92 -3.42
CA ILE A 401 2.21 -4.19 -4.62
C ILE A 401 3.73 -4.31 -4.81
N ASP A 402 4.12 -4.85 -5.96
CA ASP A 402 5.50 -5.18 -6.29
C ASP A 402 6.41 -3.99 -6.62
N ASN A 403 5.81 -2.83 -6.92
CA ASN A 403 6.55 -1.64 -7.30
C ASN A 403 5.92 -0.36 -6.76
N THR A 404 6.75 0.65 -6.62
CA THR A 404 6.37 2.02 -6.28
C THR A 404 6.98 2.98 -7.33
N PHE A 405 6.45 4.20 -7.41
CA PHE A 405 6.86 5.22 -8.37
C PHE A 405 6.88 6.59 -7.69
N ALA A 406 7.84 7.42 -8.06
CA ALA A 406 7.87 8.82 -7.64
C ALA A 406 8.57 9.70 -8.68
N THR A 407 8.30 11.01 -8.64
CA THR A 407 8.94 11.99 -9.52
C THR A 407 9.77 12.99 -8.75
N GLY A 408 10.90 13.41 -9.31
CA GLY A 408 11.75 14.43 -8.73
C GLY A 408 11.14 15.84 -8.80
N THR A 409 11.51 16.68 -7.85
CA THR A 409 11.08 18.09 -7.74
C THR A 409 12.04 19.06 -8.42
N THR A 410 13.23 18.60 -8.80
CA THR A 410 14.27 19.41 -9.47
C THR A 410 14.70 18.71 -10.76
N ARG A 411 14.88 19.48 -11.84
CA ARG A 411 15.29 18.93 -13.14
C ARG A 411 16.74 18.44 -13.10
N VAL A 412 16.97 17.28 -13.68
CA VAL A 412 18.28 16.72 -14.01
C VAL A 412 18.33 16.55 -15.53
N ASN A 413 19.35 17.11 -16.19
CA ASN A 413 19.48 17.09 -17.66
C ASN A 413 18.24 17.63 -18.41
N GLY A 414 17.52 18.58 -17.81
CA GLY A 414 16.36 19.23 -18.43
C GLY A 414 15.02 18.52 -18.21
N ALA A 415 14.98 17.33 -17.61
CA ALA A 415 13.76 16.61 -17.25
C ALA A 415 13.64 16.45 -15.73
N TYR A 416 12.42 16.35 -15.21
CA TYR A 416 12.23 15.88 -13.83
C TYR A 416 12.55 14.38 -13.77
N PRO A 417 13.42 13.93 -12.85
CA PRO A 417 13.72 12.52 -12.69
C PRO A 417 12.46 11.70 -12.42
N LEU A 418 12.41 10.49 -12.96
CA LEU A 418 11.40 9.49 -12.64
C LEU A 418 12.09 8.35 -11.90
N TYR A 419 11.49 7.82 -10.84
CA TYR A 419 12.06 6.73 -10.05
C TYR A 419 11.06 5.59 -9.94
N ILE A 420 11.55 4.36 -10.10
CA ILE A 420 10.79 3.13 -9.83
C ILE A 420 11.60 2.30 -8.86
N ALA A 421 11.00 1.94 -7.73
CA ALA A 421 11.52 0.90 -6.86
C ALA A 421 10.59 -0.31 -6.93
N TYR A 422 11.16 -1.50 -6.82
CA TYR A 422 10.40 -2.74 -6.95
C TYR A 422 11.07 -3.87 -6.17
N ASN A 423 10.28 -4.83 -5.70
CA ASN A 423 10.81 -6.08 -5.17
C ASN A 423 10.96 -7.12 -6.28
N GLN A 424 12.00 -7.94 -6.16
CA GLN A 424 12.24 -9.05 -7.06
C GLN A 424 12.69 -10.27 -6.27
N GLN A 425 12.00 -11.39 -6.48
CA GLN A 425 12.35 -12.67 -5.90
C GLN A 425 13.40 -13.40 -6.74
N THR A 426 14.50 -13.78 -6.09
CA THR A 426 15.55 -14.62 -6.67
C THR A 426 15.87 -15.75 -5.70
N ASN A 427 15.81 -17.01 -6.17
CA ASN A 427 16.05 -18.21 -5.35
C ASN A 427 15.22 -18.26 -4.05
N GLY A 428 13.97 -17.81 -4.12
CA GLY A 428 13.04 -17.82 -2.98
C GLY A 428 13.23 -16.68 -1.96
N ILE A 429 14.11 -15.71 -2.25
CA ILE A 429 14.36 -14.54 -1.42
C ILE A 429 14.02 -13.27 -2.19
N SER A 430 13.21 -12.39 -1.59
CA SER A 430 12.89 -11.07 -2.15
C SER A 430 13.96 -10.04 -1.83
N ASN A 431 14.33 -9.20 -2.79
CA ASN A 431 15.20 -8.04 -2.60
C ASN A 431 14.56 -6.80 -3.24
N VAL A 432 14.93 -5.61 -2.76
CA VAL A 432 14.42 -4.34 -3.28
C VAL A 432 15.44 -3.69 -4.22
N PHE A 433 14.96 -3.24 -5.37
CA PHE A 433 15.75 -2.58 -6.40
C PHE A 433 15.20 -1.19 -6.71
N LEU A 434 16.06 -0.31 -7.23
CA LEU A 434 15.73 1.05 -7.64
C LEU A 434 16.34 1.38 -9.01
N THR A 435 15.59 2.06 -9.86
CA THR A 435 16.08 2.62 -11.13
C THR A 435 15.48 4.01 -11.38
N ALA A 436 16.13 4.78 -12.26
CA ALA A 436 15.71 6.12 -12.61
C ALA A 436 15.72 6.39 -14.12
N SER A 437 14.90 7.33 -14.55
CA SER A 437 14.99 8.00 -15.85
C SER A 437 15.28 9.49 -15.68
N TYR A 438 16.19 10.02 -16.51
CA TYR A 438 16.57 11.44 -16.52
C TYR A 438 16.29 12.11 -17.88
N ASP A 439 15.50 11.47 -18.74
CA ASP A 439 15.19 11.90 -20.11
C ASP A 439 13.70 11.78 -20.45
N GLY A 440 12.85 11.93 -19.42
CA GLY A 440 11.40 11.90 -19.56
C GLY A 440 10.83 10.51 -19.85
N GLY A 441 11.43 9.47 -19.27
CA GLY A 441 10.98 8.08 -19.36
C GLY A 441 11.38 7.37 -20.65
N THR A 442 12.33 7.92 -21.42
CA THR A 442 12.78 7.33 -22.69
C THR A 442 13.79 6.21 -22.45
N THR A 443 14.73 6.43 -21.53
CA THR A 443 15.70 5.43 -21.09
C THR A 443 15.79 5.38 -19.57
N TRP A 444 16.23 4.23 -19.05
CA TRP A 444 16.33 3.93 -17.63
C TRP A 444 17.73 3.45 -17.29
N THR A 445 18.20 3.82 -16.08
CA THR A 445 19.48 3.34 -15.56
C THR A 445 19.45 1.83 -15.29
N PRO A 446 20.60 1.16 -15.22
CA PRO A 446 20.66 -0.15 -14.57
C PRO A 446 20.10 -0.07 -13.15
N SER A 447 19.33 -1.08 -12.74
CA SER A 447 18.79 -1.16 -11.39
C SER A 447 19.90 -1.36 -10.36
N ILE A 448 19.77 -0.70 -9.21
CA ILE A 448 20.65 -0.87 -8.06
C ILE A 448 19.93 -1.58 -6.93
N LEU A 449 20.65 -2.40 -6.16
CA LEU A 449 20.13 -3.00 -4.93
C LEU A 449 19.93 -1.91 -3.88
N VAL A 450 18.82 -1.95 -3.14
CA VAL A 450 18.46 -0.97 -2.09
C VAL A 450 18.82 -1.50 -0.71
N ASN A 451 18.55 -2.78 -0.45
CA ASN A 451 18.87 -3.43 0.82
C ASN A 451 20.38 -3.73 0.94
N ASP A 452 20.91 -3.62 2.16
CA ASP A 452 22.34 -3.80 2.49
C ASP A 452 22.64 -4.93 3.51
N ASN A 453 21.68 -5.83 3.73
CA ASN A 453 21.81 -7.00 4.59
C ASN A 453 22.99 -7.90 4.16
N VAL A 454 23.71 -8.42 5.16
CA VAL A 454 24.81 -9.38 4.95
C VAL A 454 24.28 -10.76 4.57
N ASN A 455 23.20 -11.19 5.21
CA ASN A 455 22.61 -12.52 5.02
C ASN A 455 21.36 -12.42 4.15
N PRO A 456 21.15 -13.33 3.17
CA PRO A 456 19.95 -13.36 2.35
C PRO A 456 18.70 -13.65 3.19
N VAL A 457 17.79 -12.69 3.24
CA VAL A 457 16.46 -12.74 3.87
C VAL A 457 15.50 -11.90 3.01
N ASP A 458 14.19 -11.92 3.26
CA ASP A 458 13.26 -11.16 2.43
C ASP A 458 13.24 -9.66 2.76
N GLU A 459 13.43 -8.84 1.73
CA GLU A 459 13.09 -7.42 1.68
C GLU A 459 12.04 -7.13 0.60
N PHE A 460 10.97 -6.41 0.95
CA PHE A 460 9.78 -6.34 0.10
C PHE A 460 8.85 -5.14 0.36
N GLN A 461 7.83 -4.99 -0.50
CA GLN A 461 6.83 -3.91 -0.49
C GLN A 461 7.47 -2.52 -0.40
N PRO A 462 8.25 -2.10 -1.41
CA PRO A 462 8.92 -0.82 -1.35
C PRO A 462 7.94 0.36 -1.47
N ASN A 463 8.21 1.46 -0.77
CA ASN A 463 7.53 2.74 -0.98
C ASN A 463 8.55 3.89 -1.17
N LEU A 464 8.34 4.72 -2.19
CA LEU A 464 9.23 5.81 -2.59
C LEU A 464 8.67 7.19 -2.22
N ALA A 465 9.54 8.07 -1.73
CA ALA A 465 9.27 9.50 -1.68
C ALA A 465 10.48 10.31 -2.17
N VAL A 466 10.23 11.52 -2.65
CA VAL A 466 11.29 12.46 -3.05
C VAL A 466 11.10 13.77 -2.32
N SER A 467 12.09 14.13 -1.51
CA SER A 467 12.09 15.37 -0.75
C SER A 467 12.29 16.61 -1.62
N ALA A 468 12.01 17.79 -1.05
CA ALA A 468 12.17 19.06 -1.75
C ALA A 468 13.62 19.32 -2.23
N ASN A 469 14.63 18.75 -1.57
CA ASN A 469 16.04 18.86 -1.99
C ASN A 469 16.44 17.81 -3.06
N GLY A 470 15.50 16.96 -3.46
CA GLY A 470 15.69 15.88 -4.44
C GLY A 470 16.28 14.59 -3.87
N THR A 471 16.53 14.49 -2.56
CA THR A 471 16.88 13.22 -1.91
C THR A 471 15.70 12.26 -2.04
N VAL A 472 15.99 11.05 -2.51
CA VAL A 472 15.04 9.96 -2.71
C VAL A 472 15.11 9.04 -1.48
N SER A 473 13.98 8.74 -0.86
CA SER A 473 13.86 7.69 0.16
C SER A 473 13.16 6.47 -0.41
N VAL A 474 13.69 5.29 -0.11
CA VAL A 474 13.04 3.99 -0.38
C VAL A 474 12.83 3.29 0.94
N ASN A 475 11.57 3.10 1.31
CA ASN A 475 11.19 2.34 2.49
C ASN A 475 10.79 0.94 2.08
N PHE A 476 11.00 -0.05 2.95
CA PHE A 476 10.61 -1.44 2.69
C PHE A 476 10.44 -2.22 3.98
N TYR A 477 9.71 -3.34 3.94
CA TYR A 477 9.71 -4.34 5.01
C TYR A 477 10.96 -5.21 4.92
N ASP A 478 11.54 -5.51 6.08
CA ASP A 478 12.88 -6.08 6.25
C ASP A 478 12.88 -7.16 7.33
N ARG A 479 13.23 -8.39 6.97
CA ARG A 479 13.20 -9.55 7.86
C ARG A 479 14.60 -9.97 8.37
N ARG A 480 15.60 -9.07 8.27
CA ARG A 480 17.00 -9.42 8.58
C ARG A 480 17.25 -9.68 10.06
N LEU A 481 16.50 -9.01 10.94
CA LEU A 481 16.57 -9.26 12.37
C LEU A 481 15.75 -10.50 12.72
N ALA A 482 16.39 -11.44 13.42
CA ALA A 482 15.68 -12.59 13.97
C ALA A 482 14.58 -12.13 14.96
N CYS A 483 13.55 -12.95 15.11
CA CYS A 483 12.56 -12.76 16.16
C CYS A 483 13.24 -12.72 17.54
N PRO A 484 12.76 -11.89 18.48
CA PRO A 484 13.28 -11.83 19.84
C PRO A 484 13.40 -13.20 20.53
N ALA A 485 14.44 -13.36 21.35
CA ALA A 485 14.71 -14.63 22.04
C ALA A 485 13.71 -14.88 23.18
N ALA A 486 13.43 -16.17 23.45
CA ALA A 486 12.51 -16.59 24.51
C ALA A 486 12.92 -16.02 25.88
N GLY A 487 11.94 -15.56 26.65
CA GLY A 487 12.15 -15.01 28.00
C GLY A 487 12.67 -13.57 28.03
N THR A 488 12.85 -12.90 26.89
CA THR A 488 13.17 -11.47 26.83
C THR A 488 11.91 -10.60 26.93
N ALA A 489 12.05 -9.36 27.41
CA ALA A 489 10.94 -8.41 27.43
C ALA A 489 10.44 -8.07 26.01
N GLU A 490 11.36 -7.98 25.04
CA GLU A 490 11.03 -7.74 23.63
C GLU A 490 10.20 -8.88 23.04
N ALA A 491 10.48 -10.13 23.39
CA ALA A 491 9.68 -11.27 22.96
C ALA A 491 8.26 -11.27 23.53
N SER A 492 8.11 -10.87 24.80
CA SER A 492 6.79 -10.68 25.41
C SER A 492 6.02 -9.55 24.74
N ALA A 493 6.67 -8.40 24.51
CA ALA A 493 6.05 -7.24 23.89
C ALA A 493 5.73 -7.46 22.40
N ALA A 494 6.52 -8.23 21.67
CA ALA A 494 6.21 -8.67 20.31
C ALA A 494 5.07 -9.71 20.26
N GLY A 495 4.59 -10.20 21.41
CA GLY A 495 3.49 -11.14 21.49
C GLY A 495 3.83 -12.56 21.04
N LEU A 496 5.12 -12.90 20.88
CA LEU A 496 5.55 -14.15 20.23
C LEU A 496 4.91 -15.40 20.86
N ALA A 497 4.64 -15.41 22.17
CA ALA A 497 4.00 -16.54 22.84
C ALA A 497 2.60 -16.91 22.30
N LEU A 498 1.95 -15.99 21.59
CA LEU A 498 0.63 -16.17 21.00
C LEU A 498 0.69 -16.86 19.63
N ASP A 499 1.80 -16.73 18.89
CA ASP A 499 2.01 -17.44 17.62
C ASP A 499 2.29 -18.92 17.89
N GLN A 500 1.22 -19.72 17.84
CA GLN A 500 1.26 -21.14 18.18
C GLN A 500 0.97 -22.02 16.97
N THR A 501 0.50 -21.43 15.86
CA THR A 501 0.07 -22.17 14.69
C THR A 501 0.52 -21.51 13.39
N ASN A 502 1.49 -22.13 12.73
CA ASN A 502 1.89 -21.72 11.39
C ASN A 502 2.31 -22.94 10.56
N VAL A 503 1.50 -23.26 9.54
CA VAL A 503 1.72 -24.43 8.68
C VAL A 503 2.93 -24.30 7.75
N ASN A 504 3.39 -23.08 7.51
CA ASN A 504 4.53 -22.79 6.65
C ASN A 504 5.86 -22.81 7.42
N PHE A 505 5.83 -22.78 8.75
CA PHE A 505 7.04 -22.77 9.58
C PHE A 505 7.46 -24.18 10.00
N ALA A 506 8.62 -24.62 9.50
CA ALA A 506 9.20 -25.91 9.87
C ALA A 506 9.96 -25.89 11.21
N GLY A 507 10.12 -24.71 11.82
CA GLY A 507 10.80 -24.53 13.11
C GLY A 507 9.92 -24.87 14.31
N MET A 508 10.40 -24.55 15.52
CA MET A 508 9.62 -24.70 16.74
C MET A 508 8.76 -23.45 16.96
N LEU A 509 7.46 -23.64 17.19
CA LEU A 509 6.56 -22.59 17.66
C LEU A 509 6.52 -22.58 19.21
N PRO A 510 6.45 -21.41 19.85
CA PRO A 510 6.44 -20.08 19.22
C PRO A 510 7.79 -19.66 18.62
N PRO A 511 7.84 -18.75 17.62
CA PRO A 511 8.97 -18.54 16.71
C PRO A 511 10.14 -17.74 17.32
N TYR A 512 10.47 -17.98 18.58
CA TYR A 512 11.58 -17.33 19.27
C TYR A 512 12.91 -17.55 18.54
N GLY A 513 13.63 -16.46 18.23
CA GLY A 513 14.91 -16.53 17.52
C GLY A 513 14.81 -16.93 16.04
N ALA A 514 13.60 -17.06 15.47
CA ALA A 514 13.42 -17.41 14.08
C ALA A 514 14.00 -16.32 13.15
N THR A 515 14.84 -16.72 12.20
CA THR A 515 15.42 -15.84 11.17
C THR A 515 14.48 -15.73 9.97
N ASN A 516 14.50 -14.60 9.27
CA ASN A 516 13.62 -14.36 8.12
C ASN A 516 12.14 -14.63 8.47
N TYR A 517 11.69 -14.17 9.64
CA TYR A 517 10.33 -14.44 10.16
C TYR A 517 9.62 -13.14 10.53
N CYS A 518 10.03 -12.54 11.65
CA CYS A 518 9.54 -11.26 12.13
C CYS A 518 9.97 -10.11 11.21
N ILE A 519 9.22 -9.01 11.27
CA ILE A 519 9.36 -7.89 10.35
C ILE A 519 9.89 -6.64 11.07
N ASN A 520 10.69 -5.86 10.34
CA ASN A 520 11.00 -4.47 10.61
C ASN A 520 10.64 -3.61 9.38
N THR A 521 10.54 -2.30 9.57
CA THR A 521 10.49 -1.33 8.48
C THR A 521 11.85 -0.65 8.36
N SER A 522 12.35 -0.52 7.14
CA SER A 522 13.65 0.06 6.79
C SER A 522 13.49 1.25 5.85
N ILE A 523 14.49 2.14 5.83
CA ILE A 523 14.65 3.21 4.83
C ILE A 523 16.08 3.24 4.29
N GLN A 524 16.22 3.51 3.00
CA GLN A 524 17.48 3.88 2.36
C GLN A 524 17.34 5.22 1.65
N PHE A 525 18.32 6.10 1.82
CA PHE A 525 18.38 7.38 1.14
C PHE A 525 19.34 7.35 -0.06
N PHE A 526 18.98 8.08 -1.11
CA PHE A 526 19.80 8.31 -2.27
C PHE A 526 19.79 9.78 -2.69
N THR A 527 20.88 10.24 -3.28
CA THR A 527 20.93 11.51 -4.00
C THR A 527 19.98 11.49 -5.22
N PRO A 528 19.68 12.65 -5.85
CA PRO A 528 18.88 12.69 -7.07
C PRO A 528 19.45 11.90 -8.25
N LYS A 529 20.71 11.45 -8.17
CA LYS A 529 21.36 10.63 -9.20
C LYS A 529 21.53 9.16 -8.79
N LEU A 530 20.85 8.73 -7.74
CA LEU A 530 20.90 7.39 -7.14
C LEU A 530 22.25 6.99 -6.51
N ALA A 531 23.10 7.94 -6.12
CA ALA A 531 24.19 7.62 -5.21
C ALA A 531 23.65 7.42 -3.78
N PRO A 532 23.95 6.30 -3.09
CA PRO A 532 23.45 6.03 -1.75
C PRO A 532 24.00 7.01 -0.71
N LYS A 533 23.17 7.38 0.26
CA LYS A 533 23.51 8.25 1.39
C LYS A 533 23.54 7.42 2.67
N GLY A 534 24.68 6.81 2.97
CA GLY A 534 24.84 5.91 4.10
C GLY A 534 24.25 4.52 3.89
N SER A 535 24.09 3.79 4.99
CA SER A 535 23.47 2.46 5.07
C SER A 535 21.98 2.54 5.35
N ASN A 536 21.28 1.40 5.25
CA ASN A 536 19.89 1.30 5.62
C ASN A 536 19.69 1.70 7.10
N ILE A 537 18.56 2.34 7.37
CA ILE A 537 18.15 2.78 8.71
C ILE A 537 16.88 2.04 9.09
N ARG A 538 16.85 1.47 10.29
CA ARG A 538 15.69 0.83 10.90
C ARG A 538 14.68 1.88 11.37
N LEU A 539 13.49 1.86 10.78
CA LEU A 539 12.38 2.76 11.10
C LEU A 539 11.49 2.25 12.22
N SER A 540 11.19 0.95 12.25
CA SER A 540 10.48 0.33 13.37
C SER A 540 11.47 0.02 14.49
N LEU A 541 11.42 0.75 15.60
CA LEU A 541 12.39 0.61 16.69
C LEU A 541 12.29 -0.75 17.42
N ASN A 542 11.20 -1.50 17.18
CA ASN A 542 11.00 -2.85 17.70
C ASN A 542 10.60 -3.80 16.56
N THR A 543 11.02 -5.06 16.69
CA THR A 543 10.67 -6.14 15.76
C THR A 543 9.29 -6.66 16.13
N TRP A 544 8.46 -6.98 15.14
CA TRP A 544 7.08 -7.46 15.38
C TRP A 544 6.76 -8.73 14.58
N ASP A 545 5.75 -9.46 15.06
CA ASP A 545 5.33 -10.73 14.49
C ASP A 545 4.16 -10.53 13.51
N PRO A 546 4.34 -10.86 12.22
CA PRO A 546 3.31 -10.69 11.19
C PRO A 546 2.18 -11.72 11.22
N GLN A 547 2.22 -12.70 12.12
CA GLN A 547 1.16 -13.71 12.25
C GLN A 547 0.11 -13.36 13.30
N LEU A 548 0.41 -12.41 14.19
CA LEU A 548 -0.53 -12.00 15.23
C LEU A 548 -1.65 -11.13 14.68
N ASN A 549 -2.90 -11.49 15.00
CA ASN A 549 -4.13 -10.82 14.60
C ASN A 549 -4.19 -10.46 13.10
N ALA A 550 -3.49 -11.22 12.25
CA ALA A 550 -3.32 -10.85 10.86
C ALA A 550 -4.59 -11.18 10.04
N PRO A 551 -5.25 -10.20 9.39
CA PRO A 551 -6.52 -10.46 8.74
C PRO A 551 -6.49 -11.65 7.76
N LEU A 552 -7.49 -12.53 7.85
CA LEU A 552 -7.60 -13.75 7.06
C LEU A 552 -8.27 -13.44 5.72
N ARG A 553 -7.45 -13.16 4.69
CA ARG A 553 -7.86 -12.54 3.43
C ARG A 553 -9.00 -13.23 2.69
N PHE A 554 -9.14 -14.56 2.82
CA PHE A 554 -10.16 -15.32 2.08
C PHE A 554 -11.22 -15.99 2.93
N CYS A 555 -10.83 -16.55 4.08
CA CYS A 555 -11.71 -17.34 4.94
C CYS A 555 -11.03 -17.74 6.26
N VAL A 556 -11.78 -17.72 7.35
CA VAL A 556 -11.35 -18.34 8.62
C VAL A 556 -11.07 -19.85 8.50
N CYS A 557 -11.72 -20.50 7.54
CA CYS A 557 -11.60 -21.94 7.25
C CYS A 557 -10.27 -22.33 6.58
N SER A 558 -9.50 -21.36 6.08
CA SER A 558 -8.21 -21.61 5.45
C SER A 558 -7.23 -20.48 5.80
N PRO A 559 -6.58 -20.53 6.98
CA PRO A 559 -5.70 -19.47 7.47
C PRO A 559 -4.33 -19.44 6.78
N ASN A 560 -4.25 -19.89 5.53
CA ASN A 560 -3.00 -20.00 4.77
C ASN A 560 -2.61 -18.69 4.06
N ALA A 561 -3.44 -17.66 4.17
CA ALA A 561 -3.26 -16.35 3.55
C ALA A 561 -3.70 -15.26 4.54
N THR A 562 -2.75 -14.75 5.32
CA THR A 562 -2.95 -13.60 6.19
C THR A 562 -2.58 -12.31 5.47
N PHE A 563 -2.83 -11.16 6.09
CA PHE A 563 -2.64 -9.87 5.45
C PHE A 563 -1.92 -8.89 6.38
N ILE A 564 -1.02 -8.10 5.80
CA ILE A 564 -0.32 -6.99 6.46
C ILE A 564 -0.37 -5.71 5.60
N GLY A 565 -1.31 -5.64 4.65
CA GLY A 565 -1.36 -4.57 3.64
C GLY A 565 -0.71 -4.96 2.32
N ASP A 566 -1.17 -4.38 1.20
CA ASP A 566 -0.44 -4.49 -0.07
C ASP A 566 0.67 -3.41 -0.16
N TYR A 567 0.59 -2.34 0.65
CA TYR A 567 1.58 -1.27 0.77
C TYR A 567 1.50 -0.55 2.14
N PHE A 568 2.44 0.37 2.39
CA PHE A 568 2.46 1.26 3.56
C PHE A 568 2.95 2.66 3.14
N GLY A 569 2.78 3.67 3.99
CA GLY A 569 2.93 5.08 3.58
C GLY A 569 4.35 5.64 3.76
N ASN A 570 4.80 6.48 2.81
CA ASN A 570 6.04 7.25 2.87
C ASN A 570 5.82 8.66 2.31
N THR A 571 6.27 9.69 3.03
CA THR A 571 6.20 11.08 2.57
C THR A 571 7.27 11.94 3.23
N THR A 572 7.45 13.17 2.76
CA THR A 572 8.43 14.10 3.34
C THR A 572 7.82 15.47 3.58
N SER A 573 8.25 16.13 4.65
CA SER A 573 7.94 17.54 4.94
C SER A 573 9.22 18.28 5.31
N GLY A 574 9.65 19.21 4.46
CA GLY A 574 10.90 19.92 4.64
C GLY A 574 12.11 18.98 4.71
N SER A 575 12.73 18.88 5.89
CA SER A 575 13.89 18.02 6.14
C SER A 575 13.54 16.72 6.88
N ILE A 576 12.25 16.40 7.05
CA ILE A 576 11.78 15.22 7.76
C ILE A 576 11.16 14.24 6.77
N ASP A 577 11.51 12.97 6.91
CA ASP A 577 10.83 11.85 6.27
C ASP A 577 9.87 11.22 7.28
N TYR A 578 8.67 10.88 6.80
CA TYR A 578 7.60 10.27 7.56
C TYR A 578 7.22 8.96 6.92
N THR A 579 7.16 7.91 7.73
CA THR A 579 6.69 6.60 7.32
C THR A 579 5.58 6.17 8.24
N THR A 580 4.51 5.61 7.69
CA THR A 580 3.52 4.90 8.49
C THR A 580 3.49 3.44 8.06
N SER A 581 3.59 2.52 9.01
CA SER A 581 3.57 1.07 8.76
C SER A 581 2.87 0.34 9.91
N ILE A 582 2.63 -0.95 9.73
CA ILE A 582 2.00 -1.78 10.75
C ILE A 582 3.03 -2.28 11.76
N SER A 583 2.59 -2.42 13.00
CA SER A 583 3.26 -3.24 14.01
C SER A 583 2.24 -3.87 14.96
N THR A 584 2.54 -5.06 15.47
CA THR A 584 1.78 -5.74 16.55
C THR A 584 2.45 -5.58 17.92
N TYR A 585 3.57 -4.85 17.97
CA TYR A 585 4.35 -4.66 19.20
C TYR A 585 3.53 -3.93 20.28
N ASP A 586 3.60 -4.43 21.50
CA ASP A 586 3.02 -3.81 22.69
C ASP A 586 4.01 -2.86 23.36
N ASP A 587 3.77 -1.56 23.23
CA ASP A 587 4.51 -0.50 23.90
C ASP A 587 3.95 -0.16 25.30
N GLY A 588 3.00 -0.96 25.79
CA GLY A 588 2.22 -0.73 27.00
C GLY A 588 0.77 -0.30 26.70
N HIS A 589 0.43 0.01 25.44
CA HIS A 589 -0.91 0.41 25.02
C HIS A 589 -1.57 -0.60 24.06
N ASN A 590 -0.90 -1.69 23.69
CA ASN A 590 -1.42 -2.71 22.79
C ASN A 590 -1.30 -4.14 23.37
N PRO A 591 -1.89 -4.41 24.55
CA PRO A 591 -1.78 -5.72 25.20
C PRO A 591 -2.50 -6.86 24.45
N GLY A 592 -3.33 -6.52 23.45
CA GLY A 592 -3.97 -7.48 22.57
C GLY A 592 -3.12 -7.88 21.35
N HIS A 593 -1.95 -7.24 21.17
CA HIS A 593 -1.09 -7.41 20.00
C HIS A 593 -1.85 -7.26 18.69
N PHE A 594 -2.76 -6.29 18.64
CA PHE A 594 -3.49 -5.96 17.42
C PHE A 594 -2.55 -5.28 16.44
N GLN A 595 -2.80 -5.45 15.15
CA GLN A 595 -2.11 -4.67 14.14
C GLN A 595 -2.50 -3.18 14.31
N GLN A 596 -1.51 -2.32 14.58
CA GLN A 596 -1.67 -0.88 14.80
C GLN A 596 -0.70 -0.08 13.92
N GLN A 597 -1.00 1.21 13.72
CA GLN A 597 -0.16 2.08 12.90
C GLN A 597 0.95 2.73 13.72
N VAL A 598 2.19 2.46 13.33
CA VAL A 598 3.37 3.16 13.84
C VAL A 598 3.80 4.20 12.82
N VAL A 599 3.86 5.47 13.24
CA VAL A 599 4.46 6.55 12.46
C VAL A 599 5.89 6.75 12.89
N ALA A 600 6.83 6.44 11.99
CA ALA A 600 8.24 6.74 12.13
C ALA A 600 8.56 8.10 11.50
N LYS A 601 9.42 8.88 12.16
CA LYS A 601 10.01 10.08 11.56
C LYS A 601 11.50 10.18 11.85
N LEU A 602 12.23 10.74 10.90
CA LEU A 602 13.66 11.01 11.01
C LEU A 602 14.06 12.20 10.14
N THR A 603 15.21 12.79 10.44
CA THR A 603 15.78 13.84 9.59
C THR A 603 16.41 13.23 8.35
N ILE A 604 16.05 13.75 7.18
CA ILE A 604 16.63 13.39 5.90
C ILE A 604 18.13 13.74 5.91
N PRO A 605 19.04 12.80 5.63
CA PRO A 605 20.47 13.07 5.58
C PRO A 605 20.80 14.19 4.59
N THR A 606 21.70 15.11 4.95
CA THR A 606 22.08 16.22 4.09
C THR A 606 23.16 15.85 3.06
N SER A 607 24.07 14.92 3.40
CA SER A 607 25.18 14.44 2.56
C SER A 607 25.06 12.97 2.20
#